data_AF-A0A4R2I9E8-F1
#
_entry.id   AF-A0A4R2I9E8-F1
#
_cell.length_a   1.000
_cell.length_b   1.000
_cell.length_c   1.000
_cell.angle_alpha   90.00
_cell.angle_beta   90.00
_cell.angle_gamma   90.00
#
_symmetry.space_group_name_H-M   'P 1'
#
loop_
_entity.id
_entity.type
_entity.pdbx_description
1 polymer ?
#
loop_
_entity_poly.entity_id
_entity_poly.type
_entity_poly.pdbx_seq_one_letter_code
_entity_poly.pdbx_strand_id
1 'polypeptide(L)' 'MQLSRAQLDGNLDQLAADLPGLVGNPDRANALATFHERADDILRSTRSEEDRRHAQHRIDAMLREHGLDAGRGAASG' A
#
# COMPACT_ATOMS: atom_id res chain seq x y z
N MET A 1 -10.40 16.20 7.65
CA MET A 1 -10.19 15.57 8.96
C MET A 1 -8.79 14.97 8.96
N GLN A 2 -8.01 15.13 10.02
CA GLN A 2 -6.66 14.55 10.10
C GLN A 2 -6.78 13.12 10.63
N LEU A 3 -6.22 12.15 9.92
CA LEU A 3 -6.11 10.77 10.42
C LEU A 3 -5.17 10.76 11.62
N SER A 4 -5.62 10.17 12.74
CA SER A 4 -4.73 9.89 13.87
C SER A 4 -3.77 8.75 13.51
N ARG A 5 -2.58 8.70 14.13
CA ARG A 5 -1.57 7.67 13.83
C ARG A 5 -2.10 6.24 14.00
N ALA A 6 -2.96 5.99 15.00
CA ALA A 6 -3.65 4.71 15.17
C ALA A 6 -4.64 4.38 14.03
N GLN A 7 -5.31 5.39 13.47
CA GLN A 7 -6.22 5.20 12.34
C GLN A 7 -5.45 4.95 11.04
N LEU A 8 -4.32 5.65 10.86
CA LEU A 8 -3.40 5.39 9.77
C LEU A 8 -2.88 3.95 9.82
N ASP A 9 -2.44 3.49 10.99
CA ASP A 9 -1.94 2.14 11.19
C ASP A 9 -3.01 1.08 10.92
N GLY A 10 -4.24 1.30 11.41
CA GLY A 10 -5.38 0.40 11.13
C GLY A 10 -5.75 0.35 9.65
N ASN A 11 -5.70 1.48 8.93
CA ASN A 11 -5.93 1.49 7.48
C ASN A 11 -4.84 0.72 6.73
N LEU A 12 -3.57 0.85 7.14
CA LEU A 12 -2.45 0.12 6.54
C LEU A 12 -2.52 -1.38 6.81
N ASP A 13 -2.93 -1.78 8.02
CA ASP A 13 -3.14 -3.18 8.38
C ASP A 13 -4.25 -3.82 7.56
N GLN A 14 -5.37 -3.10 7.40
CA GLN A 14 -6.47 -3.57 6.56
C GLN A 14 -6.08 -3.64 5.07
N LEU A 15 -5.23 -2.72 4.61
CA LEU A 15 -4.67 -2.76 3.26
C LEU A 15 -3.78 -4.00 3.05
N ALA A 16 -2.97 -4.35 4.05
CA ALA A 16 -2.14 -5.55 4.04
C ALA A 16 -2.97 -6.85 4.07
N ALA A 17 -4.09 -6.86 4.80
CA ALA A 17 -4.98 -8.01 4.86
C ALA A 17 -5.71 -8.28 3.53
N ASP A 18 -5.99 -7.24 2.73
CA ASP A 18 -6.66 -7.34 1.42
C ASP A 18 -5.70 -7.83 0.31
N LEU A 19 -4.41 -7.51 0.45
CA LEU A 19 -3.33 -7.82 -0.49
C LEU A 19 -3.24 -9.29 -0.95
N PRO A 20 -3.27 -10.32 -0.08
CA PRO A 20 -3.24 -11.71 -0.54
C PRO A 20 -4.46 -12.07 -1.42
N GLY A 21 -5.64 -11.50 -1.13
CA GLY A 21 -6.83 -11.68 -1.97
C GLY A 21 -6.74 -10.97 -3.32
N LEU A 22 -6.01 -9.85 -3.38
CA LEU A 22 -5.74 -9.10 -4.60
C LEU A 22 -4.67 -9.79 -5.47
N VAL A 23 -3.66 -10.41 -4.86
CA VAL A 23 -2.59 -11.15 -5.57
C VAL A 23 -3.12 -12.43 -6.21
N GLY A 24 -4.06 -13.12 -5.53
CA GLY A 24 -4.70 -14.34 -6.06
C GLY A 24 -5.80 -14.07 -7.10
N ASN A 25 -6.12 -12.81 -7.38
CA ASN A 25 -7.18 -12.46 -8.32
C ASN A 25 -6.72 -12.65 -9.78
N PRO A 26 -7.57 -13.23 -10.66
CA PRO A 26 -7.25 -13.35 -12.10
C PRO A 26 -7.07 -11.97 -12.76
N ASP A 27 -7.74 -10.93 -12.25
CA ASP A 27 -7.58 -9.53 -12.69
C ASP A 27 -6.61 -8.76 -11.78
N ARG A 28 -5.38 -9.28 -11.68
CA ARG A 28 -4.32 -8.73 -10.82
C ARG A 28 -4.05 -7.25 -11.12
N ALA A 29 -4.19 -6.82 -12.37
CA ALA A 29 -3.95 -5.44 -12.79
C ALA A 29 -4.98 -4.47 -12.18
N ASN A 30 -6.27 -4.79 -12.26
CA ASN A 30 -7.32 -3.98 -11.64
C ASN A 30 -7.25 -4.02 -10.11
N ALA A 31 -6.92 -5.19 -9.55
CA ALA A 31 -6.72 -5.37 -8.11
C ALA A 31 -5.57 -4.48 -7.58
N LEU A 32 -4.45 -4.41 -8.29
CA LEU A 32 -3.32 -3.54 -7.95
C LEU A 32 -3.64 -2.06 -8.15
N ALA A 33 -4.38 -1.70 -9.21
CA ALA A 33 -4.84 -0.33 -9.39
C ALA A 33 -5.69 0.13 -8.19
N THR A 34 -6.63 -0.72 -7.75
CA THR A 34 -7.46 -0.46 -6.56
C THR A 34 -6.62 -0.31 -5.29
N PHE A 35 -5.59 -1.14 -5.13
CA PHE A 35 -4.65 -1.03 -4.01
C PHE A 35 -3.89 0.31 -4.03
N HIS A 36 -3.34 0.70 -5.19
CA HIS A 36 -2.62 1.96 -5.34
C HIS A 36 -3.52 3.18 -5.09
N GLU A 37 -4.77 3.16 -5.55
CA GLU A 37 -5.71 4.25 -5.28
C GLU A 37 -6.00 4.41 -3.78
N ARG A 38 -6.20 3.30 -3.05
CA ARG A 38 -6.37 3.34 -1.59
C ARG A 38 -5.12 3.82 -0.88
N ALA A 39 -3.94 3.35 -1.31
CA ALA A 39 -2.66 3.78 -0.76
C ALA A 39 -2.43 5.30 -0.98
N ASP A 40 -2.73 5.83 -2.17
CA ASP A 40 -2.64 7.27 -2.47
C ASP A 40 -3.61 8.08 -1.61
N ASP A 41 -4.85 7.61 -1.43
CA ASP A 41 -5.84 8.28 -0.58
C ASP A 41 -5.37 8.39 0.89
N ILE A 42 -4.79 7.31 1.43
CA ILE A 42 -4.21 7.29 2.78
C ILE A 42 -3.07 8.32 2.88
N LEU A 43 -2.15 8.33 1.91
CA LEU A 43 -1.03 9.27 1.87
C LEU A 43 -1.51 10.72 1.72
N ARG A 44 -2.50 10.97 0.88
CA ARG A 44 -3.10 12.28 0.65
C ARG A 44 -3.80 12.81 1.90
N SER A 45 -4.54 11.93 2.60
CA SER A 45 -5.25 12.24 3.84
C SER A 45 -4.31 12.43 5.04
N THR A 46 -3.09 11.90 4.96
CA THR A 46 -2.05 12.11 5.97
C THR A 46 -1.38 13.46 5.73
N ARG A 47 -1.48 14.40 6.68
CA ARG A 47 -0.86 15.73 6.54
C ARG A 47 0.59 15.80 7.05
N SER A 48 0.94 14.95 8.01
CA SER A 48 2.27 14.94 8.60
C SER A 48 3.24 14.23 7.67
N GLU A 49 4.38 14.85 7.41
CA GLU A 49 5.38 14.29 6.48
C GLU A 49 6.03 13.03 7.05
N GLU A 50 6.20 12.98 8.37
CA GLU A 50 6.73 11.82 9.10
C GLU A 50 5.78 10.61 8.99
N ASP A 51 4.48 10.82 9.19
CA ASP A 51 3.47 9.78 9.05
C ASP A 51 3.30 9.34 7.59
N ARG A 52 3.42 10.26 6.61
CA ARG A 52 3.44 9.90 5.19
C ARG A 52 4.60 8.97 4.85
N ARG A 53 5.81 9.30 5.31
CA ARG A 53 6.99 8.44 5.09
C ARG A 53 6.81 7.07 5.74
N HIS A 54 6.26 7.03 6.96
CA HIS A 54 5.94 5.77 7.63
C HIS A 54 4.94 4.93 6.84
N ALA A 55 3.84 5.52 6.39
CA ALA A 55 2.84 4.85 5.58
C ALA A 55 3.43 4.33 4.25
N GLN A 56 4.20 5.18 3.57
CA GLN A 56 4.82 4.82 2.29
C GLN A 56 5.83 3.67 2.44
N HIS A 57 6.64 3.68 3.51
CA HIS A 57 7.56 2.58 3.81
C HIS A 57 6.81 1.27 4.10
N ARG A 58 5.69 1.32 4.81
CA ARG A 58 4.84 0.13 5.03
C ARG A 58 4.21 -0.39 3.75
N ILE A 59 3.69 0.49 2.90
CA ILE A 59 3.10 0.12 1.60
C ILE A 59 4.15 -0.53 0.69
N ASP A 60 5.37 0.03 0.63
CA ASP A 60 6.48 -0.53 -0.15
C ASP A 60 6.87 -1.92 0.36
N ALA A 61 7.00 -2.09 1.68
CA ALA A 61 7.29 -3.37 2.29
C ALA A 61 6.22 -4.42 1.95
N MET A 62 4.93 -4.07 2.03
CA MET A 62 3.82 -4.94 1.65
C MET A 62 3.92 -5.39 0.19
N LEU A 63 4.13 -4.45 -0.73
CA LEU A 63 4.27 -4.77 -2.15
C LEU A 63 5.46 -5.72 -2.38
N ARG A 64 6.59 -5.46 -1.70
CA ARG A 64 7.79 -6.28 -1.82
C ARG A 64 7.60 -7.70 -1.28
N GLU A 65 6.95 -7.87 -0.13
CA GLU A 65 6.61 -9.19 0.43
C GLU A 65 5.77 -10.03 -0.54
N HIS A 66 4.90 -9.37 -1.31
CA HIS A 66 4.05 -10.01 -2.30
C HIS A 66 4.63 -10.04 -3.73
N GLY A 67 5.89 -9.61 -3.92
CA GLY A 67 6.55 -9.59 -5.23
C GLY A 67 5.87 -8.66 -6.24
N LEU A 68 5.24 -7.59 -5.74
CA LEU A 68 4.45 -6.60 -6.49
C LEU A 68 5.18 -5.27 -6.68
N ASP A 69 6.50 -5.26 -6.47
CA ASP A 69 7.34 -4.07 -6.54
C ASP A 69 7.07 -3.26 -7.83
N ALA A 70 6.45 -2.09 -7.66
CA ALA A 70 6.02 -1.22 -8.76
C ALA A 70 7.20 -0.47 -9.42
N GLY A 71 8.45 -0.74 -9.04
CA GLY A 71 9.61 0.06 -9.44
C GLY A 71 10.84 -0.72 -9.91
N ARG A 72 10.91 -2.05 -9.76
CA ARG A 72 12.12 -2.80 -10.14
C ARG A 72 11.84 -4.18 -10.73
N GLY A 73 10.90 -4.24 -11.67
CA GLY A 73 10.83 -5.28 -12.70
C GLY A 73 11.94 -5.18 -13.77
N ALA A 74 13.10 -4.60 -13.45
CA ALA A 74 14.32 -4.67 -14.25
C ALA A 74 15.51 -4.91 -13.31
N ALA A 75 16.17 -6.05 -13.49
CA ALA A 75 17.27 -6.59 -12.70
C ALA A 75 16.89 -7.19 -11.34
N SER A 76 16.42 -8.45 -11.36
CA SER A 76 17.15 -9.61 -10.77
C SER A 76 16.30 -10.88 -10.91
N GLY A 77 16.77 -11.86 -11.70
CA GLY A 77 16.28 -13.25 -11.73
C GLY A 77 15.89 -13.75 -13.10
#